data_AF-A0A6P3Y9N1-F1
#
_entry.id   AF-A0A6P3Y9N1-F1
#
_cell.length_a   1.000
_cell.length_b   1.000
_cell.length_c   1.000
_cell.angle_alpha   90.00
_cell.angle_beta   90.00
_cell.angle_gamma   90.00
#
_symmetry.space_group_name_H-M   'P 1'
#
loop_
_entity.id
_entity.type
_entity.pdbx_description
1 polymer ?
#
loop_
_entity_poly.entity_id
_entity_poly.type
_entity_poly.pdbx_seq_one_letter_code
_entity_poly.pdbx_strand_id
1 'polypeptide(L)'
;IYLHTSVQSLSEYIPIDVLPNECGGKAGPIKELMDANYKKIENFREWFLEDEKNNRVNESLRIGKSKTSGDLFGVDGSIKQIKID
;
A
#
# COMPACT_ATOMS: atom_id res chain seq x y z
N ILE A 1 -6.03 12.73 3.76
CA ILE A 1 -5.93 11.52 4.63
C ILE A 1 -6.95 11.73 5.75
N TYR A 2 -7.92 10.82 5.88
CA TYR A 2 -8.88 10.86 6.99
C TYR A 2 -8.36 9.96 8.11
N LEU A 3 -8.35 10.46 9.35
CA LEU A 3 -8.01 9.68 10.54
C LEU A 3 -9.27 9.54 11.39
N HIS A 4 -9.77 8.32 11.49
CA HIS A 4 -10.96 8.00 12.27
C HIS A 4 -10.55 7.53 13.66
N THR A 5 -10.99 8.22 14.71
CA THR A 5 -10.71 7.87 16.11
C THR A 5 -11.70 6.87 16.68
N SER A 6 -12.85 6.69 16.02
CA SER A 6 -13.92 5.76 16.42
C SER A 6 -14.65 5.16 15.22
N VAL A 7 -15.31 4.03 15.43
CA VAL A 7 -16.13 3.35 14.41
C VAL A 7 -17.31 4.23 13.97
N GLN A 8 -17.86 5.05 14.87
CA GLN A 8 -18.92 6.00 14.53
C GLN A 8 -18.45 7.01 13.47
N SER A 9 -17.25 7.58 13.64
CA SER A 9 -16.69 8.51 12.66
C SER A 9 -16.39 7.86 11.30
N LEU A 10 -16.18 6.54 11.27
CA LEU A 10 -15.98 5.76 10.05
C LEU A 10 -17.31 5.44 9.34
N SER A 11 -18.39 5.25 10.11
CA SER A 11 -19.73 4.89 9.61
C SER A 11 -20.35 5.94 8.67
N GLU A 12 -19.91 7.19 8.78
CA GLU A 12 -20.31 8.30 7.90
C GLU A 12 -19.77 8.14 6.47
N TYR A 13 -18.72 7.33 6.28
CA TYR A 13 -18.01 7.18 5.01
C TYR A 13 -18.22 5.81 4.38
N ILE A 14 -18.30 4.75 5.20
CA ILE A 14 -18.53 3.38 4.74
C ILE A 14 -19.55 2.66 5.63
N PRO A 15 -20.38 1.75 5.08
CA PRO A 15 -21.30 0.97 5.91
C PRO A 15 -20.54 0.04 6.85
N ILE A 16 -20.89 0.03 8.13
CA ILE A 16 -20.20 -0.79 9.15
C ILE A 16 -20.33 -2.30 8.87
N ASP A 17 -21.43 -2.73 8.25
CA ASP A 17 -21.65 -4.13 7.91
C ASP A 17 -20.58 -4.73 6.98
N VAL A 18 -19.83 -3.89 6.23
CA VAL A 18 -18.73 -4.37 5.35
C VAL A 18 -17.44 -4.67 6.11
N LEU A 19 -17.36 -4.29 7.39
CA LEU A 19 -16.21 -4.59 8.22
C LEU A 19 -16.23 -6.06 8.69
N PRO A 20 -15.06 -6.61 9.05
CA PRO A 20 -15.00 -7.92 9.68
C PRO A 20 -15.76 -7.97 11.00
N ASN A 21 -16.16 -9.18 11.40
CA ASN A 21 -16.93 -9.40 12.63
C ASN A 21 -16.18 -8.91 13.87
N GLU A 22 -14.87 -9.10 13.93
CA GLU A 22 -13.98 -8.68 15.00
C GLU A 22 -13.87 -7.14 15.11
N CYS A 23 -14.26 -6.41 14.06
CA CYS A 23 -14.32 -4.96 14.03
C CYS A 23 -15.75 -4.41 14.21
N GLY A 24 -16.74 -5.28 14.53
CA GLY A 24 -18.13 -4.90 14.73
C GLY A 24 -19.00 -4.88 13.47
N GLY A 25 -18.49 -5.40 12.34
CA GLY A 25 -19.26 -5.54 11.10
C GLY A 25 -19.86 -6.94 10.92
N LYS A 26 -20.27 -7.25 9.68
CA LYS A 26 -20.94 -8.52 9.30
C LYS A 26 -20.33 -9.18 8.07
N ALA A 27 -19.14 -8.77 7.63
CA ALA A 27 -18.50 -9.32 6.44
C ALA A 27 -17.92 -10.73 6.63
N GLY A 28 -17.87 -11.22 7.87
CA GLY A 28 -17.28 -12.51 8.23
C GLY A 28 -16.02 -12.37 9.09
N PRO A 29 -15.44 -13.49 9.54
CA PRO A 29 -14.21 -13.52 10.32
C PRO A 29 -13.02 -12.99 9.51
N ILE A 30 -12.10 -12.25 10.16
CA ILE A 30 -10.87 -11.74 9.52
C ILE A 30 -10.08 -12.86 8.83
N LYS A 31 -10.00 -14.03 9.48
CA LYS A 31 -9.24 -15.17 8.94
C LYS A 31 -9.79 -15.65 7.59
N GLU A 32 -11.10 -15.79 7.46
CA GLU A 32 -11.73 -16.25 6.21
C GLU A 32 -11.54 -15.23 5.08
N LEU A 33 -11.66 -13.94 5.39
CA LEU A 33 -11.40 -12.86 4.45
C LEU A 33 -9.94 -12.85 3.99
N MET A 34 -9.01 -13.09 4.91
CA MET A 34 -7.59 -13.18 4.61
C MET A 34 -7.27 -14.39 3.72
N ASP A 35 -7.78 -15.57 4.05
CA ASP A 35 -7.60 -16.79 3.25
C ASP A 35 -8.20 -16.62 1.84
N ALA A 36 -9.37 -15.99 1.71
CA ALA A 36 -9.97 -15.68 0.43
C ALA A 36 -9.12 -14.70 -0.40
N ASN A 37 -8.53 -13.69 0.25
CA ASN A 37 -7.65 -12.73 -0.41
C ASN A 37 -6.34 -13.38 -0.89
N TYR A 38 -5.74 -14.26 -0.08
CA TYR A 38 -4.55 -15.02 -0.51
C TYR A 38 -4.84 -15.86 -1.75
N LYS A 39 -5.92 -16.64 -1.74
CA LYS A 39 -6.33 -17.42 -2.92
C LYS A 39 -6.57 -16.54 -4.15
N LYS A 40 -7.16 -15.35 -3.96
CA LYS A 40 -7.34 -14.39 -5.04
C LYS A 40 -5.98 -14.00 -5.63
N ILE A 41 -5.02 -13.59 -4.80
CA ILE A 41 -3.67 -13.22 -5.25
C ILE A 41 -2.99 -14.38 -5.98
N GLU A 42 -3.08 -15.60 -5.46
CA GLU A 42 -2.54 -16.82 -6.09
C GLU A 42 -3.16 -17.06 -7.47
N ASN A 43 -4.47 -16.89 -7.61
CA ASN A 43 -5.16 -17.03 -8.89
C ASN A 43 -4.73 -15.98 -9.93
N PHE A 44 -4.28 -14.80 -9.49
CA PHE A 44 -3.75 -13.75 -10.37
C PHE A 44 -2.26 -13.93 -10.70
N ARG A 45 -1.60 -15.02 -10.28
CA ARG A 45 -0.17 -15.25 -10.50
C ARG A 45 0.25 -15.10 -11.97
N GLU A 46 -0.50 -15.66 -12.90
CA GLU A 46 -0.17 -15.57 -14.34
C GLU A 46 -0.25 -14.13 -14.85
N TRP A 47 -1.25 -13.37 -14.39
CA TRP A 47 -1.38 -11.96 -14.71
C TRP A 47 -0.17 -11.16 -14.21
N PHE A 48 0.28 -11.41 -12.98
CA PHE A 48 1.48 -10.75 -12.44
C PHE A 48 2.76 -11.10 -13.20
N LEU A 49 2.92 -12.36 -13.64
CA LEU A 49 4.08 -12.76 -14.44
C LEU A 49 4.09 -12.11 -15.82
N GLU A 50 2.93 -11.99 -16.45
CA GLU A 50 2.78 -11.31 -17.74
C GLU A 50 3.06 -9.81 -17.62
N ASP A 51 2.57 -9.18 -16.55
CA ASP A 51 2.83 -7.77 -16.24
C ASP A 51 4.32 -7.52 -15.99
N GLU A 52 4.98 -8.37 -15.19
CA GLU A 52 6.42 -8.28 -14.95
C GLU A 52 7.22 -8.42 -16.24
N LYS A 53 6.82 -9.32 -17.13
CA LYS A 53 7.54 -9.58 -18.38
C LYS A 53 7.39 -8.45 -19.38
N ASN A 54 6.19 -7.88 -19.53
CA ASN A 54 5.88 -7.03 -20.68
C ASN A 54 5.63 -5.56 -20.34
N ASN A 55 5.22 -5.24 -19.11
CA ASN A 55 4.81 -3.88 -18.74
C ASN A 55 5.83 -3.16 -17.85
N ARG A 56 7.00 -3.77 -17.59
CA ARG A 56 8.07 -3.11 -16.85
C ARG A 56 8.61 -1.91 -17.62
N VAL A 57 8.64 -0.77 -16.95
CA VAL A 57 9.26 0.45 -17.46
C VAL A 57 10.78 0.26 -17.49
N ASN A 58 11.37 0.49 -18.66
CA ASN A 58 12.81 0.60 -18.78
C ASN A 58 13.26 1.98 -18.29
N GLU A 59 13.68 2.05 -17.03
CA GLU A 59 14.11 3.30 -16.37
C GLU A 59 15.30 3.97 -17.06
N SER A 60 16.12 3.24 -17.82
CA SER A 60 17.22 3.83 -18.61
C SER A 60 16.73 4.71 -19.76
N LEU A 61 15.48 4.52 -20.19
CA LEU A 61 14.86 5.30 -21.28
C LEU A 61 14.00 6.46 -20.77
N ARG A 62 13.88 6.64 -19.45
CA ARG A 62 13.10 7.74 -18.87
C ARG A 62 13.79 9.07 -19.20
N ILE A 63 13.04 10.00 -19.79
CA ILE A 63 13.52 11.35 -20.09
C ILE A 63 13.64 12.13 -18.77
N GLY A 64 14.85 12.54 -18.40
CA GLY A 64 15.18 13.27 -17.16
C GLY A 64 16.22 12.56 -16.30
N LYS A 65 16.64 13.17 -15.17
CA LYS A 65 17.46 12.45 -14.19
C LYS A 65 16.65 11.27 -13.63
N SER A 66 17.22 10.07 -13.65
CA SER A 66 16.66 8.92 -12.95
C SER A 66 16.55 9.27 -11.48
N LYS A 67 15.32 9.33 -10.94
CA LYS A 67 15.14 9.51 -9.49
C LYS A 67 15.64 8.24 -8.80
N THR A 68 16.78 8.34 -8.16
CA THR A 68 17.29 7.27 -7.30
C THR A 68 16.49 7.24 -6.01
N SER A 69 16.63 6.17 -5.22
CA SER A 69 16.04 6.07 -3.89
C SER A 69 16.38 7.29 -3.00
N GLY A 70 17.52 7.94 -3.22
CA GLY A 70 17.88 9.21 -2.55
C GLY A 70 16.93 10.38 -2.86
N ASP A 71 16.49 10.53 -4.11
CA ASP A 71 15.51 11.55 -4.52
C ASP A 71 14.09 11.23 -4.02
N LEU A 72 13.75 9.94 -3.95
CA LEU A 72 12.38 9.50 -3.62
C LEU A 72 12.10 9.52 -2.11
N PHE A 73 13.11 9.23 -1.30
CA PHE A 73 13.00 9.14 0.16
C PHE A 73 13.73 10.29 0.90
N GLY A 74 14.22 11.30 0.18
CA GLY A 74 14.78 12.51 0.77
C GLY A 74 16.18 12.34 1.37
N VAL A 75 16.99 11.43 0.83
CA VAL A 75 18.41 11.24 1.24
C VAL A 75 19.36 12.11 0.41
N ASP A 76 18.85 13.00 -0.46
CA ASP A 76 19.69 14.00 -1.13
C ASP A 76 19.83 15.25 -0.25
N GLY A 77 20.66 15.13 0.80
CA GLY A 77 21.01 16.20 1.71
C GLY A 77 22.41 16.00 2.27
N SER A 78 23.27 17.01 2.11
CA SER A 78 24.54 17.09 2.85
C SER A 78 24.20 17.24 4.33
N ILE A 79 24.38 16.16 5.12
CA ILE A 79 24.33 16.22 6.57
C ILE A 79 25.45 17.18 7.01
N LYS A 80 25.10 18.44 7.26
CA LYS A 80 26.01 19.37 7.94
C LYS A 80 26.14 18.87 9.38
N GLN A 81 27.37 18.55 9.78
CA GLN A 81 27.71 18.12 11.13
C GLN A 81 27.04 19.04 12.17
N ILE A 82 26.24 18.45 13.07
CA ILE A 82 25.71 19.14 14.24
C ILE A 82 26.84 19.17 15.27
N LYS A 83 27.40 20.36 15.55
CA LYS A 83 28.21 20.58 16.75
C LYS A 83 27.25 20.83 17.91
N ILE A 84 27.31 19.96 18.92
CA ILE A 84 26.63 20.14 20.20
C ILE A 84 27.69 20.69 21.15
N ASP A 85 27.38 21.81 21.80
CA ASP A 85 28.13 22.36 22.93
C ASP A 85 27.56 21.80 24.24
#